data_AF-A0A533TBT8-F1
#
_entry.id   AF-A0A533TBT8-F1
#
_cell.length_a   1.000
_cell.length_b   1.000
_cell.length_c   1.000
_cell.angle_alpha   90.00
_cell.angle_beta   90.00
_cell.angle_gamma   90.00
#
_symmetry.space_group_name_H-M   'P 1'
#
loop_
_entity.id
_entity.type
_entity.pdbx_description
1 polymer ?
#
loop_
_entity_poly.entity_id
_entity_poly.type
_entity_poly.pdbx_seq_one_letter_code
_entity_poly.pdbx_strand_id
1 'polypeptide(L)'
;MINGYDLVAVWREYRKLDSGQVTVDINIGDFRGYVAGVCDVCNCWLFTTPEGTTQGQVCAVVGLWLEKTPQRWHEPAMPLVIQALQEAFPYRRNKRRGIWRTVLIFEGNAVVRTLVNVASRVVYLFHRKDR
;
A
#
# COMPACT_ATOMS: atom_id res chain seq x y z
N MET A 1 -23.63 6.88 11.01
CA MET A 1 -22.51 6.16 10.36
C MET A 1 -22.75 6.25 8.87
N ILE A 2 -21.76 6.67 8.08
CA ILE A 2 -21.96 6.87 6.64
C ILE A 2 -22.11 5.52 5.92
N ASN A 3 -23.01 5.46 4.94
CA ASN A 3 -23.24 4.27 4.11
C ASN A 3 -22.68 4.47 2.69
N GLY A 4 -22.81 3.46 1.83
CA GLY A 4 -22.34 3.52 0.45
C GLY A 4 -23.03 4.58 -0.40
N TYR A 5 -24.30 4.91 -0.16
CA TYR A 5 -24.98 6.00 -0.87
C TYR A 5 -24.33 7.35 -0.56
N ASP A 6 -24.05 7.61 0.71
CA ASP A 6 -23.35 8.82 1.14
C ASP A 6 -21.97 8.90 0.48
N LEU A 7 -21.23 7.78 0.48
CA LEU A 7 -19.90 7.68 -0.10
C LEU A 7 -19.90 7.90 -1.63
N VAL A 8 -20.91 7.38 -2.33
CA VAL A 8 -21.08 7.57 -3.78
C VAL A 8 -21.46 8.99 -4.12
N ALA A 9 -22.26 9.66 -3.28
CA ALA A 9 -22.61 11.07 -3.47
C ALA A 9 -21.34 11.94 -3.45
N VAL A 10 -20.48 11.77 -2.44
CA VAL A 10 -19.22 12.53 -2.36
C VAL A 10 -18.18 12.09 -3.41
N TRP A 11 -18.19 10.84 -3.86
CA TRP A 11 -17.38 10.39 -5.01
C TRP A 11 -17.77 11.13 -6.30
N ARG A 12 -19.07 11.28 -6.57
CA ARG A 12 -19.55 11.99 -7.77
C ARG A 12 -19.13 13.45 -7.76
N GLU A 13 -19.13 14.10 -6.60
CA GLU A 13 -18.59 15.45 -6.44
C GLU A 13 -17.07 15.48 -6.66
N TYR A 14 -16.33 14.54 -6.05
CA TYR A 14 -14.89 14.40 -6.26
C TYR A 14 -14.54 14.26 -7.76
N ARG A 15 -15.30 13.47 -8.52
CA ARG A 15 -15.06 13.24 -9.95
C ARG A 15 -15.21 14.51 -10.81
N LYS A 16 -16.00 15.49 -10.36
CA LYS A 16 -16.15 16.77 -11.10
C LYS A 16 -14.86 17.57 -11.11
N LEU A 17 -14.00 17.43 -10.09
CA LEU A 17 -12.68 18.05 -10.08
C LEU A 17 -11.80 17.56 -11.23
N ASP A 18 -11.79 16.25 -11.48
CA ASP A 18 -10.97 15.66 -12.54
C ASP A 18 -11.43 16.15 -13.93
N SER A 19 -12.69 16.55 -14.08
CA SER A 19 -13.23 17.14 -15.32
C SER A 19 -13.00 18.64 -15.48
N GLY A 20 -12.31 19.30 -14.54
CA GLY A 20 -12.03 20.74 -14.60
C GLY A 20 -13.25 21.65 -14.38
N GLN A 21 -14.33 21.09 -13.81
CA GLN A 21 -15.55 21.83 -13.53
C GLN A 21 -15.40 22.57 -12.18
N VAL A 22 -15.81 23.85 -12.13
CA VAL A 22 -15.69 24.66 -10.90
C VAL A 22 -16.64 24.10 -9.84
N THR A 23 -16.06 23.41 -8.86
CA THR A 23 -16.77 22.95 -7.67
C THR A 23 -16.46 23.90 -6.52
N VAL A 24 -17.48 24.55 -5.97
CA VAL A 24 -17.38 25.45 -4.81
C VAL A 24 -17.44 24.67 -3.49
N ASP A 25 -17.56 23.34 -3.55
CA ASP A 25 -18.00 22.53 -2.42
C ASP A 25 -16.86 21.97 -1.57
N ILE A 26 -16.96 22.21 -0.26
CA ILE A 26 -16.12 21.65 0.81
C ILE A 26 -16.15 20.10 0.81
N ASN A 27 -17.21 19.50 0.23
CA ASN A 27 -17.50 18.06 0.22
C ASN A 27 -16.49 17.19 -0.57
N ILE A 28 -15.63 17.79 -1.40
CA ILE A 28 -14.60 17.05 -2.15
C ILE A 28 -13.54 16.48 -1.19
N GLY A 29 -13.22 17.25 -0.15
CA GLY A 29 -12.31 16.80 0.90
C GLY A 29 -12.81 15.54 1.61
N ASP A 30 -14.13 15.34 1.65
CA ASP A 30 -14.75 14.27 2.43
C ASP A 30 -14.49 12.90 1.83
N PHE A 31 -14.64 12.73 0.51
CA PHE A 31 -14.33 11.44 -0.12
C PHE A 31 -12.85 11.08 0.02
N ARG A 32 -11.99 12.04 -0.36
CA ARG A 32 -10.53 11.84 -0.31
C ARG A 32 -10.03 11.60 1.12
N GLY A 33 -10.56 12.34 2.08
CA GLY A 33 -10.24 12.23 3.51
C GLY A 33 -10.73 10.90 4.10
N TYR A 34 -11.94 10.47 3.76
CA TYR A 34 -12.48 9.20 4.21
C TYR A 34 -11.65 8.01 3.69
N VAL A 35 -11.36 7.99 2.39
CA VAL A 35 -10.54 6.93 1.77
C VAL A 35 -9.12 6.91 2.36
N ALA A 36 -8.51 8.08 2.61
CA ALA A 36 -7.22 8.13 3.30
C ALA A 36 -7.29 7.57 4.72
N GLY A 37 -8.28 7.95 5.52
CA GLY A 37 -8.43 7.43 6.87
C GLY A 37 -8.56 5.91 6.91
N VAL A 38 -9.31 5.32 5.97
CA VAL A 38 -9.39 3.85 5.84
C VAL A 38 -8.03 3.26 5.46
N CYS A 39 -7.28 3.89 4.55
CA CYS A 39 -5.94 3.44 4.18
C CYS A 39 -4.96 3.51 5.34
N ASP A 40 -4.94 4.59 6.11
CA ASP A 40 -4.02 4.78 7.23
C ASP A 40 -4.22 3.70 8.31
N VAL A 41 -5.46 3.27 8.53
CA VAL A 41 -5.79 2.22 9.51
C VAL A 41 -5.56 0.81 8.96
N CYS A 42 -5.86 0.55 7.68
CA CYS A 42 -5.96 -0.81 7.15
C CYS A 42 -4.78 -1.25 6.27
N ASN A 43 -3.99 -0.31 5.74
CA ASN A 43 -2.88 -0.64 4.85
C ASN A 43 -1.80 -1.44 5.60
N CYS A 44 -1.19 -2.41 4.93
CA CYS A 44 -0.27 -3.41 5.49
C CYS A 44 -0.91 -4.42 6.48
N TRP A 45 -2.22 -4.36 6.72
CA TRP A 45 -2.96 -5.33 7.54
C TRP A 45 -3.99 -6.11 6.73
N LEU A 46 -4.85 -5.39 5.99
CA LEU A 46 -5.94 -5.98 5.20
C LEU A 46 -5.66 -5.99 3.70
N PHE A 47 -4.85 -5.04 3.22
CA PHE A 47 -4.38 -4.90 1.84
C PHE A 47 -2.99 -4.27 1.83
N THR A 48 -2.33 -4.19 0.67
CA THR A 48 -1.01 -3.54 0.56
C THR A 48 -0.95 -2.69 -0.69
N THR A 49 -1.05 -1.37 -0.53
CA THR A 49 -0.88 -0.45 -1.65
C THR A 49 0.57 -0.52 -2.18
N PRO A 50 0.78 -0.64 -3.49
CA PRO A 50 2.12 -0.60 -4.08
C PRO A 50 2.87 0.68 -3.74
N GLU A 51 4.19 0.59 -3.62
CA GLU A 51 5.04 1.76 -3.41
C GLU A 51 4.88 2.75 -4.58
N GLY A 52 4.75 4.04 -4.27
CA GLY A 52 4.49 5.09 -5.25
C GLY A 52 3.02 5.27 -5.64
N THR A 53 2.08 4.48 -5.11
CA THR A 53 0.65 4.70 -5.34
C THR A 53 0.21 6.04 -4.74
N THR A 54 -0.39 6.90 -5.55
CA THR A 54 -0.87 8.21 -5.10
C THR A 54 -2.26 8.11 -4.48
N GLN A 55 -2.60 9.04 -3.58
CA GLN A 55 -3.93 9.08 -2.98
C GLN A 55 -5.05 9.23 -4.03
N GLY A 56 -4.80 9.97 -5.12
CA GLY A 56 -5.74 10.10 -6.23
C GLY A 56 -6.01 8.76 -6.93
N GLN A 57 -4.98 7.93 -7.14
CA GLN A 57 -5.14 6.60 -7.70
C GLN A 57 -5.95 5.67 -6.78
N VAL A 58 -5.70 5.73 -5.47
CA VAL A 58 -6.50 4.98 -4.48
C VAL A 58 -7.97 5.42 -4.52
N CYS A 59 -8.22 6.73 -4.54
CA CYS A 59 -9.57 7.28 -4.64
C CYS A 59 -10.28 6.83 -5.92
N ALA A 60 -9.58 6.87 -7.06
CA ALA A 60 -10.12 6.44 -8.35
C ALA A 60 -10.48 4.94 -8.35
N VAL A 61 -9.63 4.08 -7.77
CA VAL A 61 -9.91 2.65 -7.63
C VAL A 61 -11.21 2.40 -6.85
N VAL A 62 -11.34 3.05 -5.68
CA VAL A 62 -12.53 2.91 -4.83
C VAL A 62 -13.78 3.44 -5.55
N GLY A 63 -13.70 4.62 -6.15
CA GLY A 63 -14.80 5.24 -6.88
C GLY A 63 -15.31 4.38 -8.04
N LEU A 64 -14.41 3.87 -8.87
CA LEU A 64 -14.74 2.97 -9.98
C LEU A 64 -15.34 1.64 -9.50
N TRP A 65 -14.88 1.12 -8.35
CA TRP A 65 -15.45 -0.08 -7.76
C TRP A 65 -16.88 0.15 -7.25
N LEU A 66 -17.14 1.30 -6.62
CA LEU A 66 -18.47 1.68 -6.16
C LEU A 66 -19.46 1.82 -7.34
N GLU A 67 -19.02 2.43 -8.46
CA GLU A 67 -19.85 2.55 -9.67
C GLU A 67 -20.25 1.19 -10.27
N LYS A 68 -19.39 0.18 -10.13
CA LYS A 68 -19.67 -1.19 -10.61
C LYS A 68 -20.55 -2.00 -9.66
N THR A 69 -20.81 -1.50 -8.46
CA THR A 69 -21.45 -2.29 -7.38
C THR A 69 -22.64 -1.55 -6.74
N PRO A 70 -23.61 -1.05 -7.55
CA PRO A 70 -24.74 -0.25 -7.06
C PRO A 70 -25.63 -1.00 -6.06
N GLN A 71 -25.75 -2.32 -6.19
CA GLN A 71 -26.55 -3.16 -5.32
C GLN A 71 -26.07 -3.16 -3.86
N ARG A 72 -24.85 -2.69 -3.57
CA ARG A 72 -24.26 -2.68 -2.23
C ARG A 72 -24.18 -1.30 -1.60
N TRP A 73 -24.72 -0.25 -2.24
CA TRP A 73 -24.64 1.11 -1.69
C TRP A 73 -25.40 1.29 -0.37
N HIS A 74 -26.32 0.39 -0.04
CA HIS A 74 -27.01 0.39 1.25
C HIS A 74 -26.12 -0.09 2.41
N GLU A 75 -24.97 -0.70 2.13
CA GLU A 75 -24.04 -1.21 3.14
C GLU A 75 -23.21 -0.09 3.78
N PRO A 76 -22.59 -0.33 4.96
CA PRO A 76 -21.68 0.63 5.57
C PRO A 76 -20.47 0.95 4.68
N ALA A 77 -20.02 2.20 4.66
CA ALA A 77 -18.98 2.67 3.72
C ALA A 77 -17.60 2.02 3.94
N MET A 78 -17.17 1.83 5.20
CA MET A 78 -15.83 1.30 5.50
C MET A 78 -15.61 -0.11 4.92
N PRO A 79 -16.50 -1.10 5.12
CA PRO A 79 -16.42 -2.40 4.44
C PRO A 79 -16.34 -2.31 2.92
N LEU A 80 -17.08 -1.38 2.28
CA LEU A 80 -17.04 -1.20 0.83
C LEU A 80 -15.65 -0.72 0.36
N VAL A 81 -15.08 0.27 1.06
CA VAL A 81 -13.72 0.77 0.76
C VAL A 81 -12.68 -0.32 0.96
N ILE A 82 -12.75 -1.06 2.07
CA ILE A 82 -11.82 -2.15 2.36
C ILE A 82 -11.87 -3.20 1.25
N GLN A 83 -13.06 -3.63 0.83
CA GLN A 83 -13.21 -4.66 -0.20
C GLN A 83 -12.71 -4.18 -1.56
N ALA A 84 -13.03 -2.94 -1.95
CA ALA A 84 -12.50 -2.34 -3.18
C ALA A 84 -10.96 -2.37 -3.21
N LEU A 85 -10.32 -2.03 -2.09
CA LEU A 85 -8.86 -2.01 -1.96
C LEU A 85 -8.25 -3.41 -1.85
N GLN A 86 -8.96 -4.37 -1.26
CA GLN A 86 -8.52 -5.77 -1.22
C GLN A 86 -8.53 -6.42 -2.60
N GLU A 87 -9.55 -6.14 -3.40
CA GLU A 87 -9.64 -6.63 -4.78
C GLU A 87 -8.57 -6.01 -5.67
N ALA A 88 -8.29 -4.71 -5.50
CA ALA A 88 -7.29 -4.01 -6.30
C ALA A 88 -5.84 -4.26 -5.83
N PHE A 89 -5.62 -4.36 -4.53
CA PHE A 89 -4.31 -4.41 -3.89
C PHE A 89 -4.21 -5.57 -2.89
N PRO A 90 -4.27 -6.82 -3.37
CA PRO A 90 -4.27 -7.99 -2.50
C PRO A 90 -3.05 -7.98 -1.57
N TYR A 91 -3.29 -8.32 -0.30
CA TYR A 91 -2.27 -8.31 0.73
C TYR A 91 -1.06 -9.15 0.34
N ARG A 92 0.11 -8.52 0.24
CA ARG A 92 1.38 -9.21 0.07
C ARG A 92 2.15 -9.14 1.37
N ARG A 93 2.14 -10.24 2.12
CA ARG A 93 3.04 -10.40 3.27
C ARG A 93 4.49 -10.27 2.79
N ASN A 94 5.09 -9.12 3.06
CA ASN A 94 6.45 -8.82 2.65
C ASN A 94 7.41 -9.68 3.50
N LYS A 95 7.77 -10.87 3.00
CA LYS A 95 8.86 -11.65 3.60
C LYS A 95 10.13 -10.87 3.33
N ARG A 96 10.66 -10.15 4.33
CA ARG A 96 12.02 -9.59 4.28
C ARG A 96 12.98 -10.75 3.99
N ARG A 97 13.32 -10.96 2.71
CA ARG A 97 14.39 -11.86 2.33
C ARG A 97 15.67 -11.13 2.70
N GLY A 98 16.35 -11.60 3.74
CA GLY A 98 17.66 -11.06 4.09
C GLY A 98 18.57 -11.12 2.86
N ILE A 99 19.03 -9.96 2.40
CA ILE A 99 19.99 -9.87 1.31
C ILE A 99 21.36 -10.10 1.93
N TRP A 100 21.87 -11.31 1.76
CA TRP A 100 23.21 -11.70 2.17
C TRP A 100 24.17 -11.39 1.02
N ARG A 101 25.18 -10.56 1.28
CA ARG A 101 26.26 -10.31 0.31
C ARG A 101 27.50 -11.03 0.80
N THR A 102 28.13 -11.79 -0.09
CA THR A 102 29.44 -12.38 0.19
C THR A 102 30.50 -11.31 -0.07
N VAL A 103 31.31 -11.03 0.94
CA VAL A 103 32.47 -10.14 0.85
C VAL A 103 33.72 -10.99 1.03
N LEU A 104 34.70 -10.78 0.16
CA LEU A 104 36.04 -11.38 0.30
C LEU A 104 36.94 -10.36 0.98
N ILE A 105 37.56 -10.77 2.08
CA ILE A 105 38.56 -9.97 2.80
C ILE A 105 39.89 -10.73 2.70
N PHE A 106 40.95 -10.01 2.38
CA PHE A 106 42.30 -10.56 2.29
C PHE A 106 43.05 -10.20 3.58
N GLU A 107 43.45 -11.21 4.35
CA GLU A 107 44.34 -11.05 5.51
C GLU A 107 45.63 -11.84 5.26
N GLY A 108 46.72 -11.13 4.99
CA GLY A 108 47.99 -11.74 4.57
C GLY A 108 47.86 -12.49 3.25
N ASN A 109 48.36 -13.74 3.19
CA ASN A 109 48.25 -14.62 2.01
C ASN A 109 46.96 -15.47 1.99
N ALA A 110 46.01 -15.22 2.91
CA ALA A 110 44.77 -15.97 3.02
C ALA A 110 43.54 -15.16 2.56
N VAL A 111 42.58 -15.85 1.94
CA VAL A 111 41.29 -15.27 1.53
C VAL A 111 40.20 -15.71 2.49
N VAL A 112 39.57 -14.75 3.18
CA VAL A 112 38.46 -15.01 4.10
C VAL A 112 37.14 -14.62 3.42
N ARG A 113 36.17 -15.55 3.43
CA ARG A 113 34.80 -15.32 2.95
C ARG A 113 33.92 -14.92 4.12
N THR A 114 33.32 -13.73 4.04
CA THR A 114 32.43 -13.21 5.07
C THR A 114 31.05 -12.95 4.47
N LEU A 115 30.02 -13.52 5.08
CA LEU A 115 28.63 -13.21 4.75
C LEU A 115 28.19 -12.02 5.60
N VAL A 116 27.84 -10.92 4.93
CA VAL A 116 27.34 -9.72 5.60
C VAL A 116 25.86 -9.57 5.27
N ASN A 117 25.04 -9.43 6.32
CA ASN A 117 23.65 -9.03 6.16
C ASN A 117 23.62 -7.50 6.00
N VAL A 118 23.20 -7.05 4.82
CA VAL A 118 23.20 -5.61 4.51
C VAL A 118 22.18 -4.84 5.37
N ALA A 119 21.17 -5.54 5.93
CA ALA A 119 20.09 -4.93 6.71
C ALA A 119 20.29 -5.00 8.23
N SER A 120 21.32 -5.68 8.76
CA SER A 120 21.62 -5.75 10.20
C SER A 120 23.07 -6.14 10.47
N ARG A 121 23.74 -5.41 11.38
CA ARG A 121 25.15 -5.58 11.78
C ARG A 121 25.38 -6.88 12.59
N VAL A 122 25.20 -8.05 11.98
CA VAL A 122 25.65 -9.33 12.56
C VAL A 122 26.56 -10.02 11.54
N VAL A 123 27.83 -10.17 11.90
CA VAL A 123 28.88 -10.73 11.05
C VAL A 123 29.23 -12.13 11.56
N TYR A 124 29.17 -13.13 10.68
CA TYR A 124 29.70 -14.47 10.95
C TYR A 124 30.97 -14.69 10.11
N LEU A 125 32.07 -15.05 10.76
CA LEU A 125 33.35 -15.39 10.12
C LEU A 125 33.44 -16.92 9.97
N PHE A 126 33.74 -17.39 8.76
CA PHE A 126 34.04 -18.80 8.51
C PHE A 126 35.46 -18.94 7.96
N HIS A 127 36.34 -19.58 8.74
CA HIS A 127 37.66 -19.98 8.26
C HIS A 127 37.54 -21.26 7.44
N ARG A 128 37.95 -21.20 6.16
CA ARG A 128 38.17 -22.42 5.38
C ARG A 128 39.57 -22.93 5.72
N LYS A 129 39.66 -24.14 6.28
CA LYS A 129 40.93 -24.86 6.37
C LYS A 129 41.09 -25.57 5.03
N ASP A 130 41.82 -24.95 4.11
CA ASP A 130 42.14 -25.56 2.83
C ASP A 130 42.93 -26.85 3.10
N ARG A 131 42.40 -27.97 2.60
CA ARG A 131 43.04 -29.28 2.55
C ARG A 131 43.37 -29.56 1.10
#